data_AF-A0A3E0UDC8-F1
#
_entry.id   AF-A0A3E0UDC8-F1
#
_cell.length_a   1.000
_cell.length_b   1.000
_cell.length_c   1.000
_cell.angle_alpha   90.00
_cell.angle_beta   90.00
_cell.angle_gamma   90.00
#
_symmetry.space_group_name_H-M   'P 1'
#
loop_
_entity.id
_entity.type
_entity.pdbx_description
1 polymer ?
#
loop_
_entity_poly.entity_id
_entity_poly.type
_entity_poly.pdbx_seq_one_letter_code
_entity_poly.pdbx_strand_id
1 'polypeptide(L)'
;MKQFIIKVLVPITLVFTSINAQSSETESTPAVLMVLSSYGEKGDDGQLVKPGYEFDEMSKSYLVFKAAGVAVTFASPNGGEPIADKFDKNKTYNQAFLNDKQAVDSLASTLKLSQVEPAKFDAVYVVGGKGPMFDLATNSAVKDIIRQVYENKGIVGAVCHGPAALLDVKLSNGDLLIADKRVSAFTNEEENAFTKKWQLPFMLADKLAENGANYQQDGLMLNQVSVDGRLITGQNPFSTTDAAKAVVVKLGLPVPQHIDFKDDRTIKLAEAFFNNREAAEQEFIANGERYDAMLLAMLGLYQAKHATRQIELDIGITLMELVQAKVNHPMLDTAIAKAYLDKSDTQTAVKLLQTSKAKFPDNEQIASLLLTLSE
;
A
#
# COMPACT_ATOMS: atom_id res chain seq x y z
N MET A 1 -34.66 -78.48 -52.35
CA MET A 1 -34.16 -77.11 -52.57
C MET A 1 -33.25 -76.74 -51.41
N LYS A 2 -31.96 -76.50 -51.67
CA LYS A 2 -30.93 -76.19 -50.67
C LYS A 2 -31.12 -74.75 -50.17
N GLN A 3 -31.32 -74.55 -48.87
CA GLN A 3 -31.27 -73.22 -48.24
C GLN A 3 -29.83 -72.90 -47.84
N PHE A 4 -29.34 -71.77 -48.32
CA PHE A 4 -28.02 -71.22 -48.01
C PHE A 4 -28.03 -70.59 -46.60
N ILE A 5 -27.08 -71.02 -45.75
CA ILE A 5 -26.78 -70.37 -44.47
C ILE A 5 -25.76 -69.26 -44.75
N ILE A 6 -26.19 -68.01 -44.60
CA ILE A 6 -25.30 -66.84 -44.61
C ILE A 6 -24.71 -66.71 -43.20
N LYS A 7 -23.41 -66.97 -43.04
CA LYS A 7 -22.66 -66.65 -41.82
C LYS A 7 -22.27 -65.18 -41.86
N VAL A 8 -22.90 -64.35 -41.01
CA VAL A 8 -22.48 -62.96 -40.78
C VAL A 8 -21.36 -62.98 -39.75
N LEU A 9 -20.17 -62.55 -40.16
CA LEU A 9 -19.00 -62.36 -39.30
C LEU A 9 -19.08 -60.93 -38.73
N VAL A 10 -19.35 -60.79 -37.43
CA VAL A 10 -19.31 -59.49 -36.74
C VAL A 10 -17.87 -59.22 -36.30
N PRO A 11 -17.21 -58.13 -36.71
CA PRO A 11 -15.90 -57.79 -36.20
C PRO A 11 -16.05 -57.24 -34.78
N ILE A 12 -15.37 -57.88 -33.82
CA ILE A 12 -15.23 -57.38 -32.45
C ILE A 12 -14.12 -56.32 -32.50
N THR A 13 -14.51 -55.05 -32.52
CA THR A 13 -13.59 -53.92 -32.37
C THR A 13 -13.26 -53.78 -30.87
N LEU A 14 -12.06 -54.20 -30.45
CA LEU A 14 -11.55 -53.88 -29.12
C LEU A 14 -11.27 -52.37 -29.04
N VAL A 15 -12.11 -51.64 -28.31
CA VAL A 15 -11.86 -50.26 -27.92
C VAL A 15 -10.91 -50.30 -26.72
N PHE A 16 -9.64 -49.99 -26.95
CA PHE A 16 -8.71 -49.68 -25.86
C PHE A 16 -9.02 -48.27 -25.35
N THR A 17 -9.77 -48.18 -24.26
CA THR A 17 -9.86 -46.94 -23.48
C THR A 17 -8.56 -46.76 -22.73
N SER A 18 -7.67 -45.91 -23.25
CA SER A 18 -6.55 -45.39 -22.48
C SER A 18 -7.09 -44.60 -21.29
N ILE A 19 -6.91 -45.16 -20.10
CA ILE A 19 -7.11 -44.43 -18.85
C ILE A 19 -5.99 -43.39 -18.80
N ASN A 20 -6.30 -42.15 -19.18
CA ASN A 20 -5.46 -41.01 -18.84
C ASN A 20 -5.54 -40.86 -17.32
N ALA A 21 -4.56 -41.42 -16.61
CA ALA A 21 -4.25 -41.01 -15.27
C ALA A 21 -3.76 -39.55 -15.36
N GLN A 22 -4.68 -38.60 -15.19
CA GLN A 22 -4.31 -37.25 -14.79
C GLN A 22 -3.66 -37.38 -13.43
N SER A 23 -2.33 -37.39 -13.40
CA SER A 23 -1.59 -37.01 -12.22
C SER A 23 -2.06 -35.61 -11.87
N SER A 24 -2.82 -35.47 -10.78
CA SER A 24 -2.95 -34.19 -10.12
C SER A 24 -1.54 -33.86 -9.62
N GLU A 25 -0.77 -33.12 -10.42
CA GLU A 25 0.30 -32.33 -9.85
C GLU A 25 -0.38 -31.48 -8.79
N THR A 26 -0.11 -31.79 -7.52
CA THR A 26 -0.43 -30.88 -6.44
C THR A 26 0.35 -29.61 -6.77
N GLU A 27 -0.32 -28.62 -7.37
CA GLU A 27 0.30 -27.32 -7.63
C GLU A 27 0.94 -26.87 -6.31
N SER A 28 2.26 -26.67 -6.35
CA SER A 28 3.00 -26.23 -5.18
C SER A 28 2.44 -24.89 -4.74
N THR A 29 2.05 -24.77 -3.47
CA THR A 29 1.59 -23.52 -2.87
C THR A 29 2.59 -22.40 -3.17
N PRO A 30 2.20 -21.32 -3.88
CA PRO A 30 3.13 -20.23 -4.17
C PRO A 30 3.69 -19.62 -2.88
N ALA A 31 4.98 -19.29 -2.88
CA ALA A 31 5.69 -18.80 -1.72
C ALA A 31 6.18 -17.35 -1.90
N VAL A 32 5.95 -16.52 -0.90
CA VAL A 32 6.38 -15.11 -0.88
C VAL A 32 7.28 -14.84 0.32
N LEU A 33 8.46 -14.28 0.03
CA LEU A 33 9.37 -13.73 1.04
C LEU A 33 8.99 -12.27 1.32
N MET A 34 8.40 -12.00 2.49
CA MET A 34 8.14 -10.64 2.95
C MET A 34 9.37 -10.10 3.70
N VAL A 35 10.00 -9.06 3.16
CA VAL A 35 11.21 -8.46 3.72
C VAL A 35 10.86 -7.21 4.52
N LEU A 36 11.35 -7.16 5.76
CA LEU A 36 11.15 -6.08 6.73
C LEU A 36 12.50 -5.46 7.11
N SER A 37 12.52 -4.16 7.37
CA SER A 37 13.69 -3.48 7.92
C SER A 37 14.00 -3.92 9.35
N SER A 38 15.28 -4.04 9.68
CA SER A 38 15.79 -4.24 11.05
C SER A 38 16.37 -2.95 11.65
N TYR A 39 16.19 -1.79 11.00
CA TYR A 39 16.80 -0.52 11.44
C TYR A 39 16.17 0.07 12.72
N GLY A 40 14.91 -0.26 12.98
CA GLY A 40 14.15 0.29 14.10
C GLY A 40 14.82 0.04 15.45
N GLU A 41 14.80 1.05 16.30
CA GLU A 41 15.39 1.02 17.64
C GLU A 41 14.53 1.86 18.59
N LYS A 42 14.34 1.39 19.81
CA LYS A 42 13.65 2.12 20.88
C LYS A 42 14.64 2.56 21.95
N GLY A 43 14.49 3.78 22.44
CA GLY A 43 15.22 4.25 23.61
C GLY A 43 14.63 3.69 24.90
N ASP A 44 15.24 4.07 26.03
CA ASP A 44 14.83 3.61 27.36
C ASP A 44 13.39 4.02 27.73
N ASP A 45 12.86 5.08 27.12
CA ASP A 45 11.49 5.56 27.27
C ASP A 45 10.46 4.80 26.41
N GLY A 46 10.92 3.78 25.66
CA GLY A 46 10.11 2.99 24.74
C GLY A 46 9.73 3.70 23.44
N GLN A 47 10.17 4.94 23.23
CA GLN A 47 9.95 5.68 21.98
C GLN A 47 10.98 5.27 20.94
N LEU A 48 10.58 5.33 19.67
CA LEU A 48 11.49 5.07 18.56
C LEU A 48 12.58 6.15 18.50
N VAL A 49 13.84 5.73 18.51
CA VAL A 49 15.02 6.56 18.25
C VAL A 49 15.57 6.33 16.84
N LYS A 50 15.17 5.22 16.19
CA LYS A 50 15.33 4.98 14.75
C LYS A 50 14.00 4.48 14.17
N PRO A 51 13.65 4.86 12.93
CA PRO A 51 12.44 4.38 12.28
C PRO A 51 12.51 2.88 11.98
N GLY A 52 11.37 2.22 12.11
CA GLY A 52 11.19 0.81 11.82
C GLY A 52 10.55 0.55 10.44
N TYR A 53 9.98 -0.65 10.30
CA TYR A 53 9.07 -0.96 9.20
C TYR A 53 7.63 -0.53 9.52
N GLU A 54 6.79 -0.34 8.50
CA GLU A 54 5.39 0.05 8.69
C GLU A 54 4.51 -1.18 8.97
N PHE A 55 3.95 -1.27 10.18
CA PHE A 55 3.17 -2.44 10.60
C PHE A 55 1.84 -2.55 9.84
N ASP A 56 1.23 -1.42 9.51
CA ASP A 56 -0.01 -1.38 8.75
C ASP A 56 0.20 -1.96 7.34
N GLU A 57 1.31 -1.63 6.70
CA GLU A 57 1.65 -2.16 5.38
C GLU A 57 1.96 -3.66 5.43
N MET A 58 2.69 -4.10 6.45
CA MET A 58 3.01 -5.51 6.69
C MET A 58 1.73 -6.33 6.88
N SER A 59 0.85 -5.91 7.80
CA SER A 59 -0.36 -6.66 8.13
C SER A 59 -1.33 -6.73 6.95
N LYS A 60 -1.55 -5.62 6.23
CA LYS A 60 -2.40 -5.60 5.03
C LYS A 60 -1.89 -6.54 3.95
N SER A 61 -0.61 -6.44 3.59
CA SER A 61 -0.02 -7.29 2.56
C SER A 61 0.01 -8.77 2.96
N TYR A 62 0.34 -9.09 4.22
CA TYR A 62 0.26 -10.44 4.77
C TYR A 62 -1.17 -11.02 4.63
N LEU A 63 -2.19 -10.25 5.01
CA LEU A 63 -3.58 -10.72 4.94
C LEU A 63 -4.03 -10.95 3.49
N VAL A 64 -3.59 -10.12 2.54
CA VAL A 64 -3.82 -10.36 1.10
C VAL A 64 -3.21 -11.68 0.66
N PHE A 65 -1.92 -11.91 0.95
CA PHE A 65 -1.23 -13.15 0.56
C PHE A 65 -1.84 -14.38 1.22
N LYS A 66 -2.08 -14.33 2.53
CA LYS A 66 -2.74 -15.41 3.28
C LYS A 66 -4.11 -15.75 2.69
N ALA A 67 -4.92 -14.74 2.41
CA ALA A 67 -6.26 -14.93 1.86
C ALA A 67 -6.25 -15.53 0.44
N ALA A 68 -5.15 -15.35 -0.30
CA ALA A 68 -4.92 -15.97 -1.61
C ALA A 68 -4.32 -17.39 -1.52
N GLY A 69 -4.04 -17.91 -0.32
CA GLY A 69 -3.43 -19.21 -0.13
C GLY A 69 -1.92 -19.24 -0.36
N VAL A 70 -1.25 -18.08 -0.30
CA VAL A 70 0.21 -17.97 -0.47
C VAL A 70 0.93 -18.34 0.84
N ALA A 71 2.00 -19.12 0.75
CA ALA A 71 2.90 -19.38 1.85
C ALA A 71 3.81 -18.17 2.10
N VAL A 72 3.63 -17.48 3.22
CA VAL A 72 4.42 -16.29 3.57
C VAL A 72 5.57 -16.64 4.51
N THR A 73 6.77 -16.18 4.19
CA THR A 73 7.94 -16.20 5.08
C THR A 73 8.38 -14.77 5.36
N PHE A 74 8.54 -14.40 6.63
CA PHE A 74 9.13 -13.11 6.99
C PHE A 74 10.66 -13.21 7.07
N ALA A 75 11.34 -12.21 6.54
CA ALA A 75 12.78 -12.07 6.65
C ALA A 75 13.19 -10.63 6.95
N SER A 76 14.34 -10.47 7.61
CA SER A 76 14.91 -9.15 7.91
C SER A 76 16.45 -9.22 7.91
N PRO A 77 17.16 -8.09 7.72
CA PRO A 77 18.63 -8.08 7.69
C PRO A 77 19.29 -8.82 8.85
N ASN A 78 18.75 -8.66 10.06
CA ASN A 78 19.32 -9.24 11.28
C ASN A 78 18.68 -10.59 11.67
N GLY A 79 17.52 -10.93 11.11
CA GLY A 79 16.66 -12.00 11.63
C GLY A 79 16.06 -11.64 13.00
N GLY A 80 15.29 -12.55 13.58
CA GLY A 80 14.59 -12.28 14.86
C GLY A 80 13.44 -11.28 14.69
N GLU A 81 13.01 -10.64 15.77
CA GLU A 81 11.87 -9.70 15.73
C GLU A 81 12.32 -8.30 15.28
N PRO A 82 11.89 -7.82 14.09
CA PRO A 82 12.13 -6.44 13.69
C PRO A 82 11.24 -5.48 14.49
N ILE A 83 11.72 -4.25 14.68
CA ILE A 83 10.94 -3.21 15.36
C ILE A 83 10.10 -2.43 14.35
N ALA A 84 8.79 -2.37 14.60
CA ALA A 84 7.85 -1.58 13.80
C ALA A 84 7.80 -0.10 14.21
N ASP A 85 7.40 0.74 13.25
CA ASP A 85 6.89 2.08 13.53
C ASP A 85 5.62 2.03 14.40
N LYS A 86 5.23 3.16 15.00
CA LYS A 86 4.04 3.21 15.87
C LYS A 86 2.78 2.97 15.05
N PHE A 87 1.99 1.98 15.45
CA PHE A 87 0.74 1.61 14.79
C PHE A 87 -0.44 1.51 15.76
N ASP A 88 -1.66 1.59 15.24
CA ASP A 88 -2.89 1.39 16.02
C ASP A 88 -3.31 -0.07 16.00
N LYS A 89 -3.17 -0.74 17.15
CA LYS A 89 -3.56 -2.14 17.33
C LYS A 89 -5.05 -2.38 17.11
N ASN A 90 -5.90 -1.35 17.19
CA ASN A 90 -7.35 -1.49 17.06
C ASN A 90 -7.84 -1.47 15.61
N LYS A 91 -6.97 -1.15 14.63
CA LYS A 91 -7.36 -1.30 13.22
C LYS A 91 -7.64 -2.78 12.91
N THR A 92 -8.68 -3.04 12.13
CA THR A 92 -9.19 -4.41 11.90
C THR A 92 -8.14 -5.33 11.30
N TYR A 93 -7.32 -4.84 10.37
CA TYR A 93 -6.22 -5.62 9.77
C TYR A 93 -5.08 -5.88 10.77
N ASN A 94 -4.75 -4.93 11.64
CA ASN A 94 -3.75 -5.11 12.69
C ASN A 94 -4.23 -6.11 13.74
N GLN A 95 -5.50 -6.02 14.16
CA GLN A 95 -6.10 -7.02 15.06
C GLN A 95 -6.11 -8.41 14.41
N ALA A 96 -6.51 -8.52 13.14
CA ALA A 96 -6.53 -9.79 12.43
C ALA A 96 -5.14 -10.44 12.35
N PHE A 97 -4.10 -9.64 12.10
CA PHE A 97 -2.72 -10.13 12.16
C PHE A 97 -2.31 -10.55 13.58
N LEU A 98 -2.53 -9.68 14.58
CA LEU A 98 -2.14 -9.93 15.97
C LEU A 98 -2.85 -11.15 16.60
N ASN A 99 -4.05 -11.47 16.12
CA ASN A 99 -4.81 -12.64 16.56
C ASN A 99 -4.36 -13.94 15.86
N ASP A 100 -3.57 -13.83 14.79
CA ASP A 100 -2.93 -15.00 14.16
C ASP A 100 -1.61 -15.32 14.87
N LYS A 101 -1.69 -16.25 15.83
CA LYS A 101 -0.52 -16.65 16.61
C LYS A 101 0.63 -17.19 15.75
N GLN A 102 0.35 -17.90 14.66
CA GLN A 102 1.40 -18.42 13.79
C GLN A 102 2.10 -17.29 13.04
N ALA A 103 1.35 -16.30 12.56
CA ALA A 103 1.90 -15.12 11.90
C ALA A 103 2.76 -14.28 12.86
N VAL A 104 2.26 -14.04 14.08
CA VAL A 104 2.98 -13.30 15.12
C VAL A 104 4.26 -14.02 15.53
N ASP A 105 4.20 -15.33 15.78
CA ASP A 105 5.39 -16.12 16.13
C ASP A 105 6.41 -16.08 14.97
N SER A 106 5.96 -16.16 13.71
CA SER A 106 6.82 -16.07 12.52
C SER A 106 7.46 -14.69 12.36
N LEU A 107 6.74 -13.62 12.68
CA LEU A 107 7.27 -12.25 12.69
C LEU A 107 8.29 -12.04 13.82
N ALA A 108 8.07 -12.66 14.99
CA ALA A 108 9.01 -12.60 16.11
C ALA A 108 10.32 -13.36 15.82
N SER A 109 10.32 -14.26 14.84
CA SER A 109 11.47 -15.07 14.43
C SER A 109 11.77 -14.95 12.94
N THR A 110 11.87 -13.73 12.40
CA THR A 110 12.15 -13.55 10.97
C THR A 110 13.45 -14.24 10.56
N LEU A 111 13.47 -14.79 9.34
CA LEU A 111 14.68 -15.37 8.76
C LEU A 111 15.71 -14.26 8.50
N LYS A 112 16.97 -14.50 8.85
CA LYS A 112 18.05 -13.56 8.52
C LYS A 112 18.27 -13.56 7.00
N LEU A 113 18.36 -12.39 6.36
CA LEU A 113 18.51 -12.31 4.90
C LEU A 113 19.70 -13.13 4.36
N SER A 114 20.81 -13.19 5.09
CA SER A 114 21.98 -13.98 4.69
C SER A 114 21.76 -15.51 4.68
N GLN A 115 20.63 -15.99 5.21
CA GLN A 115 20.24 -17.39 5.29
C GLN A 115 19.08 -17.74 4.35
N VAL A 116 18.56 -16.74 3.62
CA VAL A 116 17.49 -16.94 2.64
C VAL A 116 18.04 -17.73 1.46
N GLU A 117 17.29 -18.74 1.03
CA GLU A 117 17.50 -19.44 -0.24
C GLU A 117 16.50 -18.89 -1.28
N PRO A 118 16.91 -18.00 -2.21
CA PRO A 118 15.97 -17.29 -3.09
C PRO A 118 15.14 -18.21 -3.99
N ALA A 119 15.67 -19.39 -4.34
CA ALA A 119 14.99 -20.37 -5.18
C ALA A 119 13.73 -21.00 -4.53
N LYS A 120 13.50 -20.78 -3.23
CA LYS A 120 12.29 -21.24 -2.52
C LYS A 120 11.08 -20.32 -2.70
N PHE A 121 11.25 -19.17 -3.35
CA PHE A 121 10.23 -18.13 -3.39
C PHE A 121 9.85 -17.76 -4.82
N ASP A 122 8.54 -17.70 -5.06
CA ASP A 122 7.95 -17.24 -6.31
C ASP A 122 7.85 -15.71 -6.35
N ALA A 123 7.86 -15.05 -5.18
CA ALA A 123 8.03 -13.61 -5.09
C ALA A 123 8.82 -13.17 -3.86
N VAL A 124 9.41 -11.97 -3.97
CA VAL A 124 9.90 -11.17 -2.84
C VAL A 124 9.05 -9.92 -2.74
N TYR A 125 8.60 -9.56 -1.54
CA TYR A 125 7.78 -8.38 -1.28
C TYR A 125 8.43 -7.53 -0.16
N VAL A 126 8.89 -6.34 -0.49
CA VAL A 126 9.55 -5.44 0.48
C VAL A 126 8.55 -4.47 1.08
N VAL A 127 8.35 -4.56 2.39
CA VAL A 127 7.47 -3.66 3.14
C VAL A 127 8.17 -2.31 3.38
N GLY A 128 7.39 -1.22 3.41
CA GLY A 128 7.88 0.12 3.73
C GLY A 128 8.00 0.38 5.24
N GLY A 129 7.60 1.59 5.65
CA GLY A 129 8.13 2.26 6.84
C GLY A 129 9.44 2.97 6.52
N LYS A 130 9.98 3.79 7.41
CA LYS A 130 11.17 4.60 7.04
C LYS A 130 12.50 3.87 7.22
N GLY A 131 12.52 2.75 7.95
CA GLY A 131 13.70 1.90 8.14
C GLY A 131 14.43 1.45 6.86
N PRO A 132 13.72 0.97 5.81
CA PRO A 132 14.31 0.57 4.52
C PRO A 132 15.26 1.59 3.88
N MET A 133 15.05 2.89 4.12
CA MET A 133 15.93 3.95 3.61
C MET A 133 17.36 3.85 4.16
N PHE A 134 17.53 3.23 5.32
CA PHE A 134 18.80 3.15 6.04
C PHE A 134 19.49 1.81 5.85
N ASP A 135 18.79 0.71 6.12
CA ASP A 135 19.40 -0.62 6.08
C ASP A 135 19.20 -1.33 4.73
N LEU A 136 17.97 -1.40 4.23
CA LEU A 136 17.67 -2.15 3.01
C LEU A 136 18.26 -1.49 1.75
N ALA A 137 18.34 -0.16 1.69
CA ALA A 137 18.92 0.58 0.56
C ALA A 137 20.39 0.18 0.27
N THR A 138 21.13 -0.25 1.29
CA THR A 138 22.56 -0.55 1.20
C THR A 138 22.89 -2.03 1.42
N ASN A 139 21.92 -2.85 1.83
CA ASN A 139 22.13 -4.26 2.16
C ASN A 139 22.40 -5.11 0.91
N SER A 140 23.55 -5.79 0.83
CA SER A 140 23.87 -6.64 -0.32
C SER A 140 23.00 -7.90 -0.41
N ALA A 141 22.64 -8.50 0.73
CA ALA A 141 21.85 -9.73 0.75
C ALA A 141 20.44 -9.50 0.17
N VAL A 142 19.77 -8.38 0.50
CA VAL A 142 18.46 -8.07 -0.11
C VAL A 142 18.58 -7.87 -1.62
N LYS A 143 19.64 -7.19 -2.08
CA LYS A 143 19.88 -6.97 -3.52
C LYS A 143 20.10 -8.29 -4.25
N ASP A 144 20.87 -9.20 -3.66
CA ASP A 144 21.13 -10.53 -4.23
C ASP A 144 19.88 -11.42 -4.25
N ILE A 145 19.03 -11.34 -3.22
CA ILE A 145 17.76 -12.07 -3.16
C ILE A 145 16.82 -11.55 -4.26
N ILE A 146 16.64 -10.23 -4.36
CA ILE A 146 15.77 -9.60 -5.36
C ILE A 146 16.24 -9.96 -6.77
N ARG A 147 17.55 -9.84 -7.05
CA ARG A 147 18.15 -10.24 -8.33
C ARG A 147 17.82 -11.69 -8.65
N GLN A 148 18.10 -12.62 -7.74
CA GLN A 148 17.92 -14.05 -8.00
C GLN A 148 16.45 -14.44 -8.18
N VAL A 149 15.54 -13.92 -7.35
CA VAL A 149 14.09 -14.14 -7.52
C VAL A 149 13.64 -13.61 -8.89
N TYR A 150 14.07 -12.40 -9.26
CA TYR A 150 13.71 -11.83 -10.55
C TYR A 150 14.34 -12.59 -11.73
N GLU A 151 15.57 -13.05 -11.66
CA GLU A 151 16.19 -13.82 -12.75
C GLU A 151 15.58 -15.23 -12.88
N ASN A 152 15.12 -15.81 -11.76
CA ASN A 152 14.40 -17.08 -11.71
C ASN A 152 12.91 -16.97 -12.07
N LYS A 153 12.52 -15.92 -12.81
CA LYS A 153 11.14 -15.67 -13.26
C LYS A 153 10.12 -15.34 -12.16
N GLY A 154 10.55 -15.13 -10.91
CA GLY A 154 9.71 -14.72 -9.79
C GLY A 154 9.32 -13.23 -9.79
N ILE A 155 8.50 -12.80 -8.85
CA ILE A 155 7.95 -11.44 -8.80
C ILE A 155 8.70 -10.60 -7.76
N VAL A 156 8.91 -9.33 -8.07
CA VAL A 156 9.47 -8.36 -7.13
C VAL A 156 8.38 -7.35 -6.81
N GLY A 157 7.96 -7.32 -5.55
CA GLY A 157 7.00 -6.38 -4.98
C GLY A 157 7.67 -5.42 -3.99
N ALA A 158 7.25 -4.16 -3.95
CA ALA A 158 7.63 -3.25 -2.87
C ALA A 158 6.58 -2.15 -2.66
N VAL A 159 6.51 -1.53 -1.48
CA VAL A 159 5.56 -0.42 -1.24
C VAL A 159 6.16 0.66 -0.35
N CYS A 160 5.70 1.91 -0.52
CA CYS A 160 6.09 3.06 0.30
C CYS A 160 7.59 3.34 0.19
N HIS A 161 8.37 3.21 1.25
CA HIS A 161 9.84 3.30 1.18
C HIS A 161 10.52 1.95 0.92
N GLY A 162 9.78 0.84 0.87
CA GLY A 162 10.29 -0.48 0.48
C GLY A 162 11.06 -0.50 -0.84
N PRO A 163 10.68 0.28 -1.88
CA PRO A 163 11.45 0.44 -3.11
C PRO A 163 12.89 0.92 -2.92
N ALA A 164 13.28 1.44 -1.74
CA ALA A 164 14.68 1.71 -1.43
C ALA A 164 15.57 0.45 -1.58
N ALA A 165 15.03 -0.74 -1.31
CA ALA A 165 15.73 -2.01 -1.51
C ALA A 165 16.02 -2.36 -2.99
N LEU A 166 15.34 -1.68 -3.93
CA LEU A 166 15.55 -1.85 -5.38
C LEU A 166 16.75 -1.05 -5.90
N LEU A 167 17.25 -0.11 -5.10
CA LEU A 167 18.40 0.70 -5.47
C LEU A 167 19.64 -0.18 -5.65
N ASP A 168 20.31 0.00 -6.80
CA ASP A 168 21.52 -0.70 -7.20
C ASP A 168 21.38 -2.23 -7.30
N VAL A 169 20.17 -2.76 -7.43
CA VAL A 169 19.96 -4.16 -7.80
C VAL A 169 20.40 -4.34 -9.25
N LYS A 170 21.62 -4.85 -9.42
CA LYS A 170 22.24 -5.11 -10.73
C LYS A 170 21.94 -6.53 -11.19
N LEU A 171 21.33 -6.68 -12.36
CA LEU A 171 21.09 -7.97 -13.00
C LEU A 171 22.39 -8.55 -13.58
N SER A 172 22.40 -9.85 -13.88
CA SER A 172 23.58 -10.55 -14.42
C SER A 172 24.00 -10.05 -15.80
N ASN A 173 23.10 -9.40 -16.54
CA ASN A 173 23.41 -8.73 -17.80
C ASN A 173 24.13 -7.37 -17.62
N GLY A 174 24.23 -6.88 -16.38
CA GLY A 174 24.89 -5.62 -16.04
C GLY A 174 23.94 -4.43 -15.89
N ASP A 175 22.66 -4.56 -16.24
CA ASP A 175 21.69 -3.49 -16.11
C ASP A 175 21.16 -3.39 -14.68
N LEU A 176 20.69 -2.21 -14.29
CA LEU A 176 19.89 -2.07 -13.07
C LEU A 176 18.50 -2.65 -13.30
N LEU A 177 17.97 -3.40 -12.34
CA LEU A 177 16.64 -4.01 -12.40
C LEU A 177 15.56 -2.99 -12.76
N ILE A 178 15.67 -1.77 -12.23
CA ILE A 178 14.68 -0.70 -12.36
C ILE A 178 14.92 0.23 -13.56
N ALA A 179 16.01 0.06 -14.31
CA ALA A 179 16.28 0.91 -15.48
C ALA A 179 15.16 0.79 -16.52
N ASP A 180 14.66 1.94 -16.96
CA ASP A 180 13.53 2.12 -17.89
C ASP A 180 12.19 1.50 -17.44
N LYS A 181 12.09 1.01 -16.19
CA LYS A 181 10.85 0.43 -15.65
C LYS A 181 10.00 1.47 -14.95
N ARG A 182 8.69 1.28 -15.01
CA ARG A 182 7.76 2.05 -14.20
C ARG A 182 7.87 1.64 -12.73
N VAL A 183 8.15 2.61 -11.87
CA VAL A 183 8.28 2.40 -10.43
C VAL A 183 7.56 3.52 -9.67
N SER A 184 6.76 3.15 -8.68
CA SER A 184 6.18 4.08 -7.72
C SER A 184 6.76 3.82 -6.33
N ALA A 185 6.88 4.86 -5.53
CA ALA A 185 7.36 4.82 -4.15
C ALA A 185 6.87 6.07 -3.42
N PHE A 186 7.14 6.18 -2.12
CA PHE A 186 6.72 7.35 -1.34
C PHE A 186 7.23 8.64 -2.00
N THR A 187 6.34 9.61 -2.18
CA THR A 187 6.66 10.79 -2.99
C THR A 187 7.45 11.81 -2.20
N ASN A 188 8.16 12.70 -2.90
CA ASN A 188 8.80 13.84 -2.26
C ASN A 188 7.78 14.77 -1.58
N GLU A 189 6.57 14.89 -2.13
CA GLU A 189 5.48 15.68 -1.53
C GLU A 189 5.02 15.07 -0.20
N GLU A 190 4.84 13.75 -0.17
CA GLU A 190 4.49 13.02 1.04
C GLU A 190 5.63 13.10 2.08
N GLU A 191 6.88 12.99 1.64
CA GLU A 191 8.06 13.12 2.52
C GLU A 191 8.09 14.49 3.21
N ASN A 192 7.92 15.57 2.44
CA ASN A 192 7.86 16.92 2.96
C ASN A 192 6.68 17.15 3.92
N ALA A 193 5.56 16.45 3.69
CA ALA A 193 4.37 16.56 4.53
C ALA A 193 4.46 15.78 5.84
N PHE A 194 5.04 14.58 5.83
CA PHE A 194 4.92 13.60 6.91
C PHE A 194 6.24 13.29 7.65
N THR A 195 7.39 13.70 7.11
CA THR A 195 8.70 13.29 7.66
C THR A 195 9.42 14.43 8.35
N LYS A 196 8.95 14.74 9.56
CA LYS A 196 9.55 15.78 10.41
C LYS A 196 10.54 15.23 11.43
N LYS A 197 10.39 13.96 11.83
CA LYS A 197 11.16 13.35 12.92
C LYS A 197 12.52 12.82 12.46
N TRP A 198 12.64 12.42 11.20
CA TRP A 198 13.78 11.63 10.72
C TRP A 198 14.56 12.40 9.67
N GLN A 199 15.88 12.40 9.79
CA GLN A 199 16.76 12.86 8.73
C GLN A 199 17.05 11.68 7.80
N LEU A 200 16.39 11.67 6.65
CA LEU A 200 16.60 10.61 5.65
C LEU A 200 17.93 10.82 4.90
N PRO A 201 18.57 9.72 4.45
CA PRO A 201 19.84 9.81 3.75
C PRO A 201 19.72 10.39 2.33
N PHE A 202 18.54 10.30 1.72
CA PHE A 202 18.21 10.84 0.39
C PHE A 202 16.69 10.88 0.20
N MET A 203 16.24 11.56 -0.86
CA MET A 203 14.86 11.54 -1.33
C MET A 203 14.64 10.32 -2.23
N LEU A 204 13.71 9.43 -1.88
CA LEU A 204 13.56 8.14 -2.55
C LEU A 204 13.17 8.27 -4.02
N ALA A 205 12.19 9.13 -4.33
CA ALA A 205 11.74 9.35 -5.70
C ALA A 205 12.88 9.81 -6.61
N ASP A 206 13.69 10.77 -6.14
CA ASP A 206 14.85 11.29 -6.87
C ASP A 206 15.87 10.18 -7.09
N LYS A 207 16.19 9.40 -6.05
CA LYS A 207 17.19 8.33 -6.14
C LYS A 207 16.76 7.20 -7.07
N LEU A 208 15.47 6.88 -7.14
CA LEU A 208 14.93 5.91 -8.10
C LEU A 208 15.06 6.42 -9.54
N ALA A 209 14.74 7.70 -9.78
CA ALA A 209 14.89 8.32 -11.10
C ALA A 209 16.36 8.40 -11.54
N GLU A 210 17.29 8.72 -10.61
CA GLU A 210 18.73 8.68 -10.86
C GLU A 210 19.23 7.28 -11.28
N ASN A 211 18.62 6.22 -10.75
CA ASN A 211 18.88 4.83 -11.14
C ASN A 211 18.14 4.40 -12.42
N GLY A 212 17.58 5.36 -13.16
CA GLY A 212 16.95 5.16 -14.46
C GLY A 212 15.51 4.68 -14.42
N ALA A 213 14.86 4.69 -13.25
CA ALA A 213 13.44 4.32 -13.18
C ALA A 213 12.56 5.41 -13.81
N ASN A 214 11.54 4.98 -14.55
CA ASN A 214 10.43 5.82 -14.96
C ASN A 214 9.50 6.01 -13.75
N TYR A 215 9.88 6.93 -12.85
CA TYR A 215 9.14 7.17 -11.61
C TYR A 215 7.69 7.59 -11.90
N GLN A 216 6.73 6.99 -11.20
CA GLN A 216 5.30 7.27 -11.29
C GLN A 216 4.77 7.66 -9.93
N GLN A 217 3.91 8.67 -9.89
CA GLN A 217 3.21 9.08 -8.68
C GLN A 217 1.79 9.54 -9.01
N ASP A 218 0.91 9.43 -8.03
CA ASP A 218 -0.36 10.14 -7.95
C ASP A 218 -0.29 11.16 -6.79
N GLY A 219 -1.35 11.94 -6.62
CA GLY A 219 -1.45 12.97 -5.59
C GLY A 219 -1.18 12.42 -4.19
N LEU A 220 -0.70 13.29 -3.31
CA LEU A 220 -0.36 12.97 -1.93
C LEU A 220 -1.46 12.12 -1.25
N MET A 221 -1.04 11.01 -0.63
CA MET A 221 -1.89 10.00 0.02
C MET A 221 -2.83 9.18 -0.89
N LEU A 222 -2.94 9.47 -2.19
CA LEU A 222 -3.77 8.66 -3.09
C LEU A 222 -3.11 7.32 -3.41
N ASN A 223 -3.89 6.38 -3.92
CA ASN A 223 -3.41 5.05 -4.25
C ASN A 223 -2.75 5.05 -5.64
N GLN A 224 -1.50 4.61 -5.70
CA GLN A 224 -0.77 4.45 -6.97
C GLN A 224 0.06 3.17 -6.96
N VAL A 225 -0.22 2.30 -7.94
CA VAL A 225 0.49 1.03 -8.13
C VAL A 225 1.08 0.97 -9.54
N SER A 226 2.39 0.83 -9.64
CA SER A 226 3.10 0.59 -10.89
C SER A 226 3.31 -0.90 -11.10
N VAL A 227 2.78 -1.45 -12.19
CA VAL A 227 2.99 -2.85 -12.61
C VAL A 227 3.79 -2.88 -13.90
N ASP A 228 5.07 -3.25 -13.85
CA ASP A 228 5.96 -3.37 -15.00
C ASP A 228 6.50 -4.80 -15.13
N GLY A 229 5.80 -5.62 -15.93
CA GLY A 229 6.15 -7.02 -16.10
C GLY A 229 6.01 -7.82 -14.81
N ARG A 230 7.14 -8.09 -14.14
CA ARG A 230 7.24 -8.81 -12.85
C ARG A 230 7.73 -7.91 -11.71
N LEU A 231 7.88 -6.61 -11.96
CA LEU A 231 8.15 -5.59 -10.95
C LEU A 231 6.83 -4.89 -10.61
N ILE A 232 6.46 -4.88 -9.33
CA ILE A 232 5.23 -4.29 -8.83
C ILE A 232 5.58 -3.38 -7.66
N THR A 233 5.19 -2.12 -7.72
CA THR A 233 5.50 -1.16 -6.65
C THR A 233 4.30 -0.30 -6.28
N GLY A 234 4.14 0.03 -5.00
CA GLY A 234 3.08 0.89 -4.48
C GLY A 234 3.64 2.18 -3.88
N GLN A 235 2.95 3.30 -4.07
CA GLN A 235 3.41 4.61 -3.63
C GLN A 235 3.48 4.77 -2.11
N ASN A 236 2.45 4.38 -1.37
CA ASN A 236 2.32 4.74 0.05
C ASN A 236 1.50 3.66 0.82
N PRO A 237 1.19 3.84 2.13
CA PRO A 237 0.41 2.86 2.89
C PRO A 237 -1.00 2.57 2.32
N PHE A 238 -1.56 3.48 1.54
CA PHE A 238 -2.86 3.31 0.89
C PHE A 238 -2.77 2.53 -0.43
N SER A 239 -1.55 2.33 -0.93
CA SER A 239 -1.26 1.52 -2.12
C SER A 239 -0.95 0.06 -1.79
N THR A 240 -0.78 -0.30 -0.52
CA THR A 240 -0.33 -1.63 -0.09
C THR A 240 -1.25 -2.75 -0.53
N THR A 241 -2.55 -2.62 -0.28
CA THR A 241 -3.50 -3.70 -0.57
C THR A 241 -3.58 -3.97 -2.07
N ASP A 242 -3.63 -2.93 -2.89
CA ASP A 242 -3.71 -3.09 -4.34
C ASP A 242 -2.37 -3.57 -4.94
N ALA A 243 -1.21 -3.16 -4.38
CA ALA A 243 0.10 -3.69 -4.77
C ALA A 243 0.23 -5.19 -4.43
N ALA A 244 -0.17 -5.61 -3.23
CA ALA A 244 -0.16 -7.02 -2.85
C ALA A 244 -1.14 -7.85 -3.70
N LYS A 245 -2.33 -7.30 -4.02
CA LYS A 245 -3.29 -7.95 -4.93
C LYS A 245 -2.72 -8.10 -6.34
N ALA A 246 -1.98 -7.11 -6.84
CA ALA A 246 -1.30 -7.21 -8.13
C ALA A 246 -0.23 -8.32 -8.14
N VAL A 247 0.50 -8.52 -7.03
CA VAL A 247 1.41 -9.67 -6.87
C VAL A 247 0.64 -10.99 -6.90
N VAL A 248 -0.49 -11.10 -6.19
CA VAL A 248 -1.37 -12.29 -6.22
C VAL A 248 -1.83 -12.61 -7.65
N VAL A 249 -2.29 -11.60 -8.40
CA VAL A 249 -2.66 -11.77 -9.82
C VAL A 249 -1.47 -12.29 -10.62
N LYS A 250 -0.27 -11.76 -10.38
CA LYS A 250 0.92 -12.13 -11.12
C LYS A 250 1.42 -13.54 -10.78
N LEU A 251 1.10 -14.05 -9.59
CA LEU A 251 1.28 -15.45 -9.19
C LEU A 251 0.26 -16.39 -9.83
N GLY A 252 -0.71 -15.88 -10.62
CA GLY A 252 -1.75 -16.69 -11.25
C GLY A 252 -2.90 -17.08 -10.31
N LEU A 253 -2.99 -16.43 -9.14
CA LEU A 253 -3.98 -16.74 -8.11
C LEU A 253 -5.20 -15.80 -8.20
N PRO A 254 -6.39 -16.26 -7.77
CA PRO A 254 -7.58 -15.42 -7.70
C PRO A 254 -7.42 -14.32 -6.64
N VAL A 255 -7.88 -13.11 -6.97
CA VAL A 255 -7.83 -11.97 -6.05
C VAL A 255 -8.83 -12.16 -4.90
N PRO A 256 -8.41 -12.11 -3.63
CA PRO A 256 -9.30 -12.23 -2.48
C PRO A 256 -10.32 -11.08 -2.43
N GLN A 257 -11.60 -11.40 -2.66
CA GLN A 257 -12.68 -10.41 -2.69
C GLN A 257 -13.07 -9.87 -1.30
N HIS A 258 -12.81 -10.63 -0.24
CA HIS A 258 -13.14 -10.25 1.14
C HIS A 258 -12.09 -9.34 1.79
N ILE A 259 -10.96 -9.10 1.12
CA ILE A 259 -9.95 -8.16 1.60
C ILE A 259 -10.33 -6.75 1.16
N ASP A 260 -11.01 -6.05 2.06
CA ASP A 260 -11.58 -4.73 1.84
C ASP A 260 -11.51 -3.89 3.15
N PHE A 261 -10.40 -3.16 3.32
CA PHE A 261 -10.13 -2.38 4.52
C PHE A 261 -10.77 -0.99 4.46
N LYS A 262 -11.16 -0.47 5.63
CA LYS A 262 -11.94 0.77 5.75
C LYS A 262 -11.19 1.98 5.18
N ASP A 263 -9.91 2.08 5.44
CA ASP A 263 -9.04 3.14 4.92
C ASP A 263 -8.86 3.03 3.40
N ASP A 264 -8.62 1.83 2.86
CA ASP A 264 -8.52 1.62 1.42
C ASP A 264 -9.83 2.01 0.68
N ARG A 265 -11.00 1.64 1.24
CA ARG A 265 -12.30 2.10 0.73
C ARG A 265 -12.43 3.62 0.75
N THR A 266 -11.91 4.24 1.80
CA THR A 266 -11.98 5.69 2.00
C THR A 266 -11.15 6.42 0.97
N ILE A 267 -9.97 5.90 0.63
CA ILE A 267 -9.10 6.46 -0.41
C ILE A 267 -9.77 6.33 -1.77
N LYS A 268 -10.33 5.16 -2.09
CA LYS A 268 -11.08 4.94 -3.35
C LYS A 268 -12.29 5.87 -3.48
N LEU A 269 -12.97 6.15 -2.37
CA LEU A 269 -14.04 7.14 -2.35
C LEU A 269 -13.49 8.54 -2.64
N ALA A 270 -12.39 8.95 -2.00
CA ALA A 270 -11.77 10.25 -2.25
C ALA A 270 -11.32 10.41 -3.71
N GLU A 271 -10.76 9.36 -4.31
CA GLU A 271 -10.41 9.34 -5.75
C GLU A 271 -11.65 9.51 -6.65
N ALA A 272 -12.79 8.94 -6.25
CA ALA A 272 -14.03 9.09 -6.99
C ALA A 272 -14.52 10.55 -7.08
N PHE A 273 -14.14 11.43 -6.14
CA PHE A 273 -14.46 12.86 -6.21
C PHE A 273 -13.77 13.56 -7.39
N PHE A 274 -12.60 13.08 -7.83
CA PHE A 274 -11.90 13.62 -9.01
C PHE A 274 -12.59 13.23 -10.33
N ASN A 275 -13.36 12.13 -10.33
CA ASN A 275 -14.02 11.60 -11.52
C ASN A 275 -15.49 12.01 -11.63
N ASN A 276 -16.26 11.81 -10.56
CA ASN A 276 -17.67 12.14 -10.48
C ASN A 276 -18.05 12.52 -9.04
N ARG A 277 -17.87 13.81 -8.74
CA ARG A 277 -18.13 14.39 -7.41
C ARG A 277 -19.53 14.10 -6.90
N GLU A 278 -20.56 14.29 -7.72
CA GLU A 278 -21.96 14.11 -7.30
C GLU A 278 -22.22 12.65 -6.88
N ALA A 279 -21.78 11.69 -7.70
CA ALA A 279 -21.96 10.27 -7.38
C ALA A 279 -21.18 9.86 -6.12
N ALA A 280 -19.95 10.36 -5.95
CA ALA A 280 -19.13 10.07 -4.77
C ALA A 280 -19.75 10.66 -3.49
N GLU A 281 -20.29 11.87 -3.56
CA GLU A 281 -20.99 12.51 -2.45
C GLU A 281 -22.26 11.73 -2.06
N GLN A 282 -23.06 11.30 -3.04
CA GLN A 282 -24.25 10.47 -2.78
C GLN A 282 -23.88 9.11 -2.16
N GLU A 283 -22.79 8.46 -2.61
CA GLU A 283 -22.31 7.22 -2.00
C GLU A 283 -21.94 7.41 -0.53
N PHE A 284 -21.24 8.50 -0.19
CA PHE A 284 -20.90 8.78 1.21
C PHE A 284 -22.13 9.10 2.06
N ILE A 285 -23.09 9.85 1.52
CA ILE A 285 -24.33 10.17 2.24
C ILE A 285 -25.13 8.90 2.52
N ALA A 286 -25.20 7.98 1.55
CA ALA A 286 -25.93 6.73 1.69
C ALA A 286 -25.24 5.72 2.62
N ASN A 287 -23.90 5.64 2.59
CA ASN A 287 -23.14 4.56 3.21
C ASN A 287 -21.96 5.05 4.07
N GLY A 288 -22.09 6.22 4.70
CA GLY A 288 -20.98 6.93 5.34
C GLY A 288 -20.26 6.18 6.47
N GLU A 289 -20.90 5.19 7.10
CA GLU A 289 -20.30 4.32 8.11
C GLU A 289 -19.21 3.38 7.56
N ARG A 290 -19.25 3.09 6.25
CA ARG A 290 -18.26 2.26 5.56
C ARG A 290 -16.90 2.93 5.40
N TYR A 291 -16.84 4.25 5.64
CA TYR A 291 -15.71 5.12 5.38
C TYR A 291 -15.19 5.78 6.66
N ASP A 292 -13.91 6.15 6.65
CA ASP A 292 -13.26 6.85 7.75
C ASP A 292 -13.35 8.36 7.55
N ALA A 293 -14.24 8.98 8.33
CA ALA A 293 -14.48 10.42 8.27
C ALA A 293 -13.24 11.26 8.62
N MET A 294 -12.40 10.79 9.55
CA MET A 294 -11.18 11.50 9.93
C MET A 294 -10.14 11.41 8.82
N LEU A 295 -10.03 10.25 8.16
CA LEU A 295 -9.15 10.09 7.01
C LEU A 295 -9.61 10.96 5.82
N LEU A 296 -10.91 11.06 5.53
CA LEU A 296 -11.42 12.00 4.52
C LEU A 296 -11.11 13.46 4.87
N ALA A 297 -11.28 13.85 6.13
CA ALA A 297 -10.92 15.19 6.59
C ALA A 297 -9.43 15.47 6.39
N MET A 298 -8.58 14.50 6.73
CA MET A 298 -7.13 14.61 6.56
C MET A 298 -6.75 14.71 5.08
N LEU A 299 -7.30 13.84 4.22
CA LEU A 299 -7.12 13.92 2.77
C LEU A 299 -7.54 15.28 2.25
N GLY A 300 -8.73 15.76 2.60
CA GLY A 300 -9.23 17.06 2.17
C GLY A 300 -8.32 18.22 2.59
N LEU A 301 -7.84 18.19 3.84
CA LEU A 301 -6.87 19.16 4.36
C LEU A 301 -5.57 19.17 3.54
N TYR A 302 -4.95 18.01 3.34
CA TYR A 302 -3.67 17.94 2.64
C TYR A 302 -3.81 18.24 1.14
N GLN A 303 -4.88 17.76 0.50
CA GLN A 303 -5.18 18.09 -0.89
C GLN A 303 -5.40 19.60 -1.07
N ALA A 304 -6.16 20.25 -0.19
CA ALA A 304 -6.34 21.71 -0.23
C ALA A 304 -5.03 22.47 0.00
N LYS A 305 -4.26 22.08 1.02
CA LYS A 305 -3.01 22.74 1.39
C LYS A 305 -1.92 22.65 0.32
N HIS A 306 -1.91 21.55 -0.44
CA HIS A 306 -0.92 21.28 -1.48
C HIS A 306 -1.48 21.43 -2.90
N ALA A 307 -2.68 22.01 -3.03
CA ALA A 307 -3.33 22.20 -4.32
C ALA A 307 -2.49 23.09 -5.24
N THR A 308 -2.18 22.58 -6.42
CA THR A 308 -1.56 23.32 -7.53
C THR A 308 -2.60 23.70 -8.58
N ARG A 309 -3.75 23.01 -8.57
CA ARG A 309 -4.89 23.24 -9.48
C ARG A 309 -6.14 23.55 -8.67
N GLN A 310 -7.00 24.41 -9.22
CA GLN A 310 -8.27 24.78 -8.59
C GLN A 310 -9.15 23.56 -8.24
N ILE A 311 -9.13 22.53 -9.09
CA ILE A 311 -9.89 21.31 -8.87
C ILE A 311 -9.46 20.54 -7.61
N GLU A 312 -8.16 20.55 -7.28
CA GLU A 312 -7.63 19.90 -6.07
C GLU A 312 -8.08 20.65 -4.81
N LEU A 313 -8.04 21.98 -4.85
CA LEU A 313 -8.53 22.84 -3.78
C LEU A 313 -10.03 22.64 -3.55
N ASP A 314 -10.81 22.61 -4.64
CA ASP A 314 -12.26 22.41 -4.58
C ASP A 314 -12.64 21.05 -4.00
N ILE A 315 -11.95 19.98 -4.42
CA ILE A 315 -12.15 18.64 -3.88
C ILE A 315 -11.71 18.60 -2.41
N GLY A 316 -10.58 19.22 -2.07
CA GLY A 316 -10.10 19.31 -0.70
C GLY A 316 -11.13 19.94 0.25
N ILE A 317 -11.71 21.07 -0.14
CA ILE A 317 -12.81 21.73 0.59
C ILE A 317 -14.01 20.78 0.70
N THR A 318 -14.44 20.18 -0.42
CA THR A 318 -15.60 19.29 -0.46
C THR A 318 -15.45 18.12 0.51
N LEU A 319 -14.30 17.45 0.52
CA LEU A 319 -14.02 16.32 1.40
C LEU A 319 -14.08 16.74 2.87
N MET A 320 -13.52 17.91 3.21
CA MET A 320 -13.56 18.43 4.58
C MET A 320 -14.98 18.80 5.03
N GLU A 321 -15.76 19.48 4.17
CA GLU A 321 -17.14 19.87 4.46
C GLU A 321 -18.05 18.66 4.64
N LEU A 322 -17.92 17.65 3.79
CA LEU A 322 -18.70 16.42 3.81
C LEU A 322 -18.66 15.71 5.17
N VAL A 323 -17.52 15.79 5.85
CA VAL A 323 -17.29 15.13 7.14
C VAL A 323 -17.28 16.09 8.33
N GLN A 324 -17.43 17.39 8.08
CA GLN A 324 -17.31 18.44 9.11
C GLN A 324 -18.22 18.20 10.31
N ALA A 325 -19.48 17.84 10.06
CA ALA A 325 -20.45 17.56 11.11
C ALA A 325 -20.09 16.32 11.94
N LYS A 326 -19.46 15.30 11.33
CA LYS A 326 -19.06 14.06 12.01
C LYS A 326 -17.77 14.22 12.81
N VAL A 327 -16.80 14.98 12.28
CA VAL A 327 -15.50 15.20 12.93
C VAL A 327 -15.59 16.25 14.04
N ASN A 328 -16.38 17.30 13.85
CA ASN A 328 -16.67 18.36 14.82
C ASN A 328 -15.43 18.84 15.60
N HIS A 329 -14.44 19.39 14.89
CA HIS A 329 -13.16 19.80 15.47
C HIS A 329 -12.72 21.18 14.95
N PRO A 330 -12.22 22.10 15.79
CA PRO A 330 -11.90 23.46 15.38
C PRO A 330 -10.78 23.53 14.33
N MET A 331 -9.84 22.59 14.33
CA MET A 331 -8.80 22.55 13.28
C MET A 331 -9.36 22.25 11.89
N LEU A 332 -10.45 21.47 11.79
CA LEU A 332 -11.08 21.20 10.51
C LEU A 332 -11.82 22.45 10.02
N ASP A 333 -12.54 23.13 10.91
CA ASP A 333 -13.22 24.39 10.58
C ASP A 333 -12.22 25.47 10.12
N THR A 334 -11.10 25.64 10.83
CA THR A 334 -10.07 26.61 10.41
C THR A 334 -9.38 26.22 9.11
N ALA A 335 -9.25 24.92 8.82
CA ALA A 335 -8.71 24.44 7.55
C ALA A 335 -9.65 24.76 6.38
N ILE A 336 -10.96 24.49 6.52
CA ILE A 336 -11.96 24.82 5.50
C ILE A 336 -11.98 26.34 5.27
N ALA A 337 -11.97 27.14 6.34
CA ALA A 337 -11.94 28.59 6.23
C ALA A 337 -10.70 29.07 5.44
N LYS A 338 -9.51 28.56 5.76
CA LYS A 338 -8.28 28.90 5.03
C LYS A 338 -8.36 28.52 3.55
N ALA A 339 -8.88 27.34 3.24
CA ALA A 339 -9.06 26.92 1.86
C ALA A 339 -10.03 27.83 1.09
N TYR A 340 -11.07 28.36 1.73
CA TYR A 340 -11.92 29.40 1.13
C TYR A 340 -11.20 30.74 0.94
N LEU A 341 -10.33 31.14 1.87
CA LEU A 341 -9.48 32.32 1.69
C LEU A 341 -8.52 32.15 0.50
N ASP A 342 -7.96 30.96 0.32
CA ASP A 342 -7.12 30.64 -0.84
C ASP A 342 -7.90 30.74 -2.16
N LYS A 343 -9.23 30.53 -2.12
CA LYS A 343 -10.16 30.78 -3.23
C LYS A 343 -10.62 32.25 -3.36
N SER A 344 -10.09 33.15 -2.55
CA SER A 344 -10.56 34.55 -2.43
C SER A 344 -12.04 34.68 -2.04
N ASP A 345 -12.62 33.67 -1.37
CA ASP A 345 -13.98 33.70 -0.83
C ASP A 345 -13.96 34.01 0.68
N THR A 346 -13.62 35.26 0.98
CA THR A 346 -13.56 35.78 2.35
C THR A 346 -14.92 35.73 3.04
N GLN A 347 -16.02 35.92 2.30
CA GLN A 347 -17.36 35.93 2.88
C GLN A 347 -17.73 34.57 3.47
N THR A 348 -17.49 33.49 2.71
CA THR A 348 -17.73 32.13 3.20
C THR A 348 -16.80 31.78 4.35
N ALA A 349 -15.51 32.12 4.25
CA ALA A 349 -14.53 31.89 5.32
C ALA A 349 -14.93 32.56 6.64
N VAL A 350 -15.32 33.84 6.62
CA VAL A 350 -15.75 34.58 7.82
C VAL A 350 -17.01 33.97 8.41
N LYS A 351 -18.02 33.65 7.60
CA LYS A 351 -19.26 33.02 8.07
C LYS A 351 -18.99 31.68 8.76
N LEU A 352 -18.09 30.88 8.20
CA LEU A 352 -17.69 29.59 8.77
C LEU A 352 -16.97 29.79 10.11
N LEU A 353 -15.99 30.71 10.17
CA LEU A 353 -15.26 31.01 11.40
C LEU A 353 -16.16 31.56 12.51
N GLN A 354 -17.14 32.41 12.19
CA GLN A 354 -18.13 32.89 13.17
C GLN A 354 -18.98 31.75 13.74
N THR A 355 -19.43 30.84 12.86
CA THR A 355 -20.16 29.64 13.28
C THR A 355 -19.29 28.74 14.15
N SER A 356 -18.02 28.57 13.78
CA SER A 356 -17.06 27.77 14.54
C SER A 356 -16.72 28.40 15.89
N LYS A 357 -16.60 29.73 15.98
CA LYS A 357 -16.39 30.46 17.25
C LYS A 357 -17.53 30.24 18.24
N ALA A 358 -18.76 30.12 17.76
CA ALA A 358 -19.89 29.79 18.63
C ALA A 358 -19.80 28.35 19.19
N LYS A 359 -19.24 27.41 18.43
CA LYS A 359 -19.00 26.01 18.88
C LYS A 359 -17.78 25.89 19.79
N PHE A 360 -16.73 26.66 19.51
CA PHE A 360 -15.43 26.60 20.17
C PHE A 360 -15.01 27.99 20.67
N PRO A 361 -15.70 28.54 21.71
CA PRO A 361 -15.52 29.92 22.14
C PRO A 361 -14.11 30.24 22.64
N ASP A 362 -13.38 29.27 23.16
CA ASP A 362 -12.03 29.49 23.71
C ASP A 362 -10.90 29.22 22.70
N ASN A 363 -11.23 28.91 21.44
CA ASN A 363 -10.21 28.64 20.44
C ASN A 363 -9.55 29.95 19.94
N GLU A 364 -8.27 30.13 20.29
CA GLU A 364 -7.48 31.30 19.94
C GLU A 364 -7.22 31.42 18.43
N GLN A 365 -7.05 30.30 17.72
CA GLN A 365 -6.79 30.32 16.28
C GLN A 365 -7.97 30.88 15.49
N ILE A 366 -9.20 30.47 15.85
CA ILE A 366 -10.42 31.01 15.26
C ILE A 366 -10.57 32.51 15.55
N ALA A 367 -10.30 32.92 16.80
CA ALA A 367 -10.36 34.33 17.20
C ALA A 367 -9.37 35.18 16.40
N SER A 368 -8.12 34.71 16.29
CA SER A 368 -7.07 35.40 15.55
C SER A 368 -7.42 35.54 14.07
N LEU A 369 -7.92 34.49 13.41
CA LEU A 369 -8.32 34.57 12.00
C LEU A 369 -9.47 35.57 11.79
N LEU A 370 -10.48 35.58 12.67
CA LEU A 370 -11.59 36.54 12.57
C LEU A 370 -11.12 37.99 12.72
N LEU A 371 -10.19 38.25 13.64
CA LEU A 371 -9.61 39.58 13.83
C LEU A 371 -8.89 40.04 12.55
N THR A 372 -8.00 39.19 12.01
CA THR A 372 -7.25 39.52 10.77
C THR A 372 -8.15 39.76 9.56
N LEU A 373 -9.34 39.14 9.49
CA LEU A 373 -10.28 39.31 8.38
C LEU A 373 -11.25 40.50 8.57
N SER A 374 -11.21 41.16 9.74
CA SER A 374 -12.02 42.33 10.05
C SER A 374 -11.28 43.66 9.90
N GLU A 375 -9.97 43.59 9.69
CA GLU A 375 -9.06 44.69 9.31
C GLU A 375 -8.96 44.79 7.78
#